data_AF-A0A965H2N5-F1
#
_entry.id   AF-A0A965H2N5-F1
#
_cell.length_a   1.000
_cell.length_b   1.000
_cell.length_c   1.000
_cell.angle_alpha   90.00
_cell.angle_beta   90.00
_cell.angle_gamma   90.00
#
_symmetry.space_group_name_H-M   'P 1'
#
loop_
_entity.id
_entity.type
_entity.pdbx_description
1 polymer ?
#
loop_
_entity_poly.entity_id
_entity_poly.type
_entity_poly.pdbx_seq_one_letter_code
_entity_poly.pdbx_strand_id
1 'polypeptide(L)' 'MARGFVYLTAVVDVFSRRVLAHRTVITLEACHAVEALEEAYARFGKPEII' A
#
# COMPACT_ATOMS: atom_id res chain seq x y z
N MET A 1 24.45 -6.32 1.52
CA MET A 1 24.03 -4.90 1.39
C MET A 1 24.48 -4.15 2.64
N ALA A 2 25.24 -3.06 2.51
CA ALA A 2 25.94 -2.43 3.63
C ALA A 2 25.13 -1.38 4.41
N ARG A 3 23.90 -1.06 3.98
CA ARG A 3 23.09 0.05 4.53
C ARG A 3 21.67 -0.34 4.95
N GLY A 4 21.43 -1.63 5.20
CA GLY A 4 20.10 -2.15 5.53
C GLY A 4 19.15 -2.25 4.33
N PHE A 5 17.88 -2.51 4.63
CA PHE A 5 16.80 -2.72 3.68
C PHE A 5 15.59 -1.87 4.08
N VAL A 6 14.76 -1.52 3.10
CA VAL A 6 13.44 -0.91 3.30
C VAL A 6 12.41 -1.76 2.58
N TYR A 7 11.19 -1.75 3.11
CA TYR A 7 10.04 -2.43 2.53
C TYR A 7 9.04 -1.38 2.06
N LEU A 8 8.60 -1.51 0.81
CA LEU A 8 7.54 -0.72 0.22
C LEU A 8 6.30 -1.60 0.09
N THR A 9 5.20 -1.15 0.66
CA THR A 9 3.87 -1.73 0.42
C THR A 9 3.01 -0.70 -0.30
N ALA A 10 2.32 -1.09 -1.37
CA ALA A 10 1.51 -0.20 -2.18
C ALA A 10 0.19 -0.85 -2.59
N VAL A 11 -0.90 -0.09 -2.54
CA VAL A 11 -2.18 -0.44 -3.15
C VAL A 11 -2.16 0.08 -4.58
N VAL A 12 -2.25 -0.83 -5.54
CA VAL A 12 -2.16 -0.50 -6.97
C VAL A 12 -3.47 -0.81 -7.65
N ASP A 13 -4.02 0.18 -8.35
CA ASP A 13 -5.12 -0.06 -9.26
C ASP A 13 -4.63 -0.87 -10.48
N VAL A 14 -5.24 -2.03 -10.71
CA VAL A 14 -4.76 -3.01 -11.70
C VAL A 14 -4.92 -2.48 -13.13
N PHE A 15 -6.02 -1.76 -13.42
CA PHE A 15 -6.32 -1.27 -14.76
C PHE A 15 -5.42 -0.09 -15.15
N SER A 16 -5.38 0.96 -14.32
CA SER A 16 -4.64 2.19 -14.61
C SER A 16 -3.16 2.15 -14.22
N ARG A 17 -2.74 1.12 -13.46
CA ARG A 17 -1.40 1.00 -12.85
C ARG A 17 -1.06 2.11 -11.86
N ARG A 18 -2.04 2.89 -11.42
CA ARG A 18 -1.86 3.97 -10.46
C ARG A 18 -1.64 3.41 -9.05
N VAL A 19 -0.63 3.94 -8.35
CA VAL A 19 -0.49 3.75 -6.89
C VAL A 19 -1.52 4.62 -6.19
N LEU A 20 -2.43 4.00 -5.46
CA LEU A 20 -3.50 4.69 -4.73
C LEU A 20 -2.99 5.18 -3.38
N ALA A 21 -2.28 4.33 -2.65
CA ALA A 21 -1.62 4.64 -1.38
C ALA A 21 -0.39 3.74 -1.17
N HIS A 22 0.55 4.17 -0.34
CA HIS A 22 1.75 3.39 -0.05
C HIS A 22 2.32 3.66 1.36
N ARG A 23 3.15 2.73 1.83
CA ARG A 23 3.93 2.82 3.07
C ARG A 23 5.36 2.34 2.81
N THR A 24 6.33 3.12 3.26
CA THR A 24 7.75 2.76 3.23
C THR A 24 8.23 2.61 4.66
N VAL A 25 8.70 1.42 5.00
CA VAL A 25 8.98 1.02 6.39
C VAL A 25 10.26 0.19 6.46
N ILE A 26 10.81 0.03 7.66
CA ILE A 26 12.04 -0.75 7.89
C ILE A 26 11.76 -2.18 8.41
N THR A 27 10.50 -2.49 8.71
CA THR A 27 10.02 -3.82 9.12
C THR A 27 8.97 -4.35 8.14
N LEU A 28 8.92 -5.66 7.94
CA LEU A 28 7.89 -6.31 7.12
C LEU A 28 6.78 -6.83 8.02
N GLU A 29 5.80 -6.00 8.32
CA GLU A 29 4.65 -6.31 9.18
C GLU A 29 3.32 -6.07 8.47
N ALA A 30 2.32 -6.88 8.78
CA ALA A 30 1.00 -6.81 8.15
C ALA A 30 0.25 -5.50 8.43
N CYS A 31 0.53 -4.82 9.54
CA CYS A 31 -0.08 -3.52 9.87
C CYS A 31 0.19 -2.48 8.78
N HIS A 32 1.38 -2.46 8.18
CA HIS A 32 1.74 -1.52 7.12
C HIS A 32 0.88 -1.71 5.86
N ALA A 33 0.50 -2.95 5.56
CA ALA A 33 -0.40 -3.25 4.45
C ALA A 33 -1.84 -2.82 4.75
N VAL A 34 -2.31 -3.05 5.97
CA VAL A 34 -3.65 -2.61 6.42
C VAL A 34 -3.75 -1.09 6.37
N GLU A 35 -2.76 -0.37 6.88
CA GLU A 35 -2.75 1.09 6.85
C GLU A 35 -2.73 1.67 5.44
N ALA A 36 -1.96 1.08 4.52
CA ALA A 36 -1.96 1.49 3.12
C ALA A 36 -3.34 1.25 2.46
N LEU A 37 -4.01 0.15 2.83
CA LEU A 37 -5.35 -0.17 2.34
C LEU A 37 -6.41 0.78 2.87
N GLU A 38 -6.41 1.07 4.17
CA GLU A 38 -7.32 2.02 4.79
C GLU A 38 -7.13 3.43 4.22
N GLU A 39 -5.89 3.87 3.95
CA GLU A 39 -5.65 5.13 3.27
C GLU A 39 -6.23 5.14 1.84
N ALA A 40 -6.06 4.05 1.08
CA ALA A 40 -6.64 3.94 -0.25
C ALA A 40 -8.17 4.04 -0.19
N TYR A 41 -8.82 3.35 0.75
CA TYR A 41 -10.27 3.43 0.95
C TYR A 41 -10.73 4.82 1.39
N ALA A 42 -10.00 5.48 2.29
CA ALA A 42 -10.33 6.84 2.72
C ALA A 42 -10.26 7.86 1.57
N ARG A 43 -9.34 7.66 0.63
CA ARG A 43 -9.11 8.59 -0.49
C ARG A 43 -9.96 8.30 -1.73
N PHE A 44 -10.23 7.03 -2.02
CA PHE A 44 -10.84 6.59 -3.28
C PHE A 44 -12.16 5.82 -3.10
N GLY A 45 -12.57 5.58 -1.85
CA GLY A 45 -13.72 4.72 -1.55
C GLY A 45 -13.37 3.23 -1.66
N LYS A 46 -14.31 2.39 -1.19
CA LYS A 46 -14.22 0.93 -1.38
C LYS A 46 -14.77 0.58 -2.76
N PRO A 47 -14.06 -0.24 -3.56
CA PRO A 47 -14.60 -0.70 -4.83
C PRO A 47 -15.83 -1.58 -4.59
N GLU A 48 -16.80 -1.50 -5.51
CA GLU A 48 -17.92 -2.44 -5.54
C GLU A 48 -17.43 -3.79 -6.05
N ILE A 49 -17.87 -4.87 -5.40
CA ILE A 49 -17.65 -6.24 -5.88
C ILE A 49 -18.87 -6.57 -6.76
N ILE A 50 -18.63 -6.71 -8.06
CA ILE A 50 -19.63 -7.13 -9.06
C ILE A 50 -19.50 -8.61 -9.39
#